data_AF-A0A328EC65-F1
#
_entry.id   AF-A0A328EC65-F1
#
_cell.length_a   1.000
_cell.length_b   1.000
_cell.length_c   1.000
_cell.angle_alpha   90.00
_cell.angle_beta   90.00
_cell.angle_gamma   90.00
#
_symmetry.space_group_name_H-M   'P 1'
#
loop_
_entity.id
_entity.type
_entity.pdbx_description
1 polymer ?
#
loop_
_entity_poly.entity_id
_entity_poly.type
_entity_poly.pdbx_seq_one_letter_code
_entity_poly.pdbx_strand_id
1 'polypeptide(L)'
;MILPKSSHLSPTLLSLLKSFEESLALKLRNLIPENSDDIISLSWMQKAIVSLSEIHVDTKELITALEFPVSDWDEKWIDVYLDNSVRLLDICTAFSSEITRINQSNLFLSCAVHYLDGGDEKQFPQACSSLKEWGPRVRCQNPRLGRCFDILNSLTESLNLPKIKNSVKGKVLMQAMYGVRMVTIFICRVFAVSFSGCVENLKELEVSETSFLWADAYANLQNFLTREMKALYSGGGRATALKELEDVRVSVERLCPVILDGGALRHETSDLAKSVERHSTGLDGLGKEVDGFFQIVLSGRDALLCNLRVGGESGSPTQKSSGLATVR
;
A
#
# COMPACT_ATOMS: atom_id res chain seq x y z
N MET A 1 26.34 37.16 22.50
CA MET A 1 25.47 36.43 21.56
C MET A 1 25.89 34.97 21.61
N ILE A 2 25.12 34.12 22.29
CA ILE A 2 25.43 32.68 22.43
C ILE A 2 24.74 31.98 21.26
N LEU A 3 25.52 31.33 20.37
CA LEU A 3 24.99 30.50 19.28
C LEU A 3 24.12 29.38 19.89
N PRO A 4 22.96 29.03 19.30
CA PRO A 4 22.26 27.82 19.71
C PRO A 4 23.14 26.63 19.30
N LYS A 5 23.49 25.79 20.28
CA LYS A 5 24.20 24.53 20.04
C LYS A 5 23.38 23.70 19.06
N SER A 6 23.88 23.52 17.83
CA SER A 6 23.45 22.42 16.97
C SER A 6 23.66 21.14 17.77
N SER A 7 22.56 20.48 18.14
CA SER A 7 22.62 19.19 18.82
C SER A 7 23.17 18.17 17.81
N HIS A 8 24.49 18.00 17.78
CA HIS A 8 25.15 16.99 16.94
C HIS A 8 24.64 15.60 17.37
N LEU A 9 24.20 14.80 16.41
CA LEU A 9 23.80 13.41 16.64
C LEU A 9 25.01 12.62 17.16
N SER A 10 24.79 11.71 18.11
CA SER A 10 25.85 10.81 18.56
C SER A 10 26.21 9.83 17.43
N PRO A 11 27.45 9.28 17.40
CA PRO A 11 27.85 8.31 16.39
C PRO A 11 26.91 7.10 16.29
N THR A 12 26.39 6.61 17.43
CA THR A 12 25.43 5.51 17.48
C THR A 12 24.10 5.88 16.80
N LEU A 13 23.55 7.06 17.10
CA LEU A 13 22.29 7.50 16.51
C LEU A 13 22.42 7.75 15.01
N LEU A 14 23.56 8.28 14.56
CA LEU A 14 23.89 8.41 13.14
C LEU A 14 23.96 7.05 12.45
N SER A 15 24.60 6.06 13.09
CA SER A 15 24.69 4.70 12.54
C SER A 15 23.33 4.02 12.40
N LEU A 16 22.45 4.17 13.40
CA LEU A 16 21.09 3.62 13.35
C LEU A 16 20.27 4.24 12.21
N LEU A 17 20.29 5.57 12.11
CA LEU A 17 19.60 6.30 11.06
C LEU A 17 20.14 5.90 9.68
N LYS A 18 21.46 5.87 9.51
CA LYS A 18 22.11 5.47 8.26
C LYS A 18 21.71 4.06 7.85
N SER A 19 21.77 3.09 8.77
CA SER A 19 21.37 1.71 8.50
C SER A 19 19.91 1.60 8.07
N PHE A 20 19.02 2.36 8.71
CA PHE A 20 17.60 2.39 8.34
C PHE A 20 17.42 2.97 6.93
N GLU A 21 18.05 4.12 6.62
CA GLU A 21 17.92 4.75 5.31
C GLU A 21 18.55 3.91 4.19
N GLU A 22 19.66 3.20 4.45
CA GLU A 22 20.26 2.26 3.50
C GLU A 22 19.36 1.06 3.23
N SER A 23 18.73 0.51 4.28
CA SER A 23 17.72 -0.56 4.16
C SER A 23 16.52 -0.11 3.32
N LEU A 24 15.98 1.08 3.62
CA LEU A 24 14.88 1.67 2.86
C LEU A 24 15.27 1.87 1.39
N ALA A 25 16.46 2.43 1.12
CA ALA A 25 16.96 2.63 -0.23
C ALA A 25 17.11 1.31 -1.00
N LEU A 26 17.62 0.25 -0.35
CA LEU A 26 17.75 -1.07 -0.95
C LEU A 26 16.38 -1.65 -1.33
N LYS A 27 15.42 -1.62 -0.39
CA LYS A 27 14.05 -2.09 -0.63
C LYS A 27 13.39 -1.36 -1.80
N LEU A 28 13.58 -0.05 -1.91
CA LEU A 28 13.07 0.74 -3.04
C LEU A 28 13.70 0.35 -4.38
N ARG A 29 15.02 0.10 -4.42
CA ARG A 29 15.70 -0.38 -5.63
C ARG A 29 15.17 -1.74 -6.08
N ASN A 30 14.89 -2.63 -5.13
CA ASN A 30 14.35 -3.97 -5.40
C ASN A 30 12.90 -3.94 -5.93
N LEU A 31 12.19 -2.81 -5.81
CA LEU A 31 10.86 -2.61 -6.39
C LEU A 31 10.91 -2.15 -7.85
N ILE A 32 12.08 -1.83 -8.40
CA ILE A 32 12.21 -1.54 -9.83
C ILE A 32 12.21 -2.90 -10.56
N PRO A 33 11.20 -3.19 -11.41
CA PRO A 33 11.16 -4.43 -12.18
C PRO A 33 12.39 -4.56 -13.10
N GLU A 34 13.02 -5.73 -13.10
CA GLU A 34 14.10 -6.06 -14.03
C GLU A 34 13.56 -6.29 -15.46
N ASN A 35 12.36 -6.86 -15.56
CA ASN A 35 11.69 -7.13 -16.82
C ASN A 35 10.52 -6.18 -17.02
N SER A 36 10.36 -5.67 -18.25
CA SER A 36 9.19 -4.85 -18.63
C SER A 36 7.87 -5.61 -18.47
N ASP A 37 7.93 -6.94 -18.47
CA ASP A 37 6.78 -7.82 -18.30
C ASP A 37 6.23 -7.86 -16.87
N ASP A 38 7.00 -7.45 -15.87
CA ASP A 38 6.59 -7.42 -14.45
C ASP A 38 6.09 -6.04 -14.00
N ILE A 39 5.98 -5.08 -14.93
CA ILE A 39 5.52 -3.73 -14.60
C ILE A 39 4.04 -3.78 -14.23
N ILE A 40 3.74 -3.48 -12.96
CA ILE A 40 2.37 -3.32 -12.45
C ILE A 40 1.54 -4.61 -12.68
N SER A 41 2.21 -5.74 -12.52
CA SER A 41 1.58 -7.05 -12.40
C SER A 41 1.09 -7.28 -10.96
N LEU A 42 0.23 -8.28 -10.77
CA LEU A 42 -0.15 -8.74 -9.43
C LEU A 42 1.05 -9.24 -8.63
N SER A 43 2.03 -9.87 -9.29
CA SER A 43 3.28 -10.31 -8.66
C SER A 43 4.13 -9.13 -8.16
N TRP A 44 4.20 -8.04 -8.92
CA TRP A 44 4.88 -6.82 -8.49
C TRP A 44 4.14 -6.15 -7.32
N MET A 45 2.81 -6.08 -7.37
CA MET A 45 2.01 -5.52 -6.28
C MET A 45 2.19 -6.33 -4.98
N GLN A 46 2.25 -7.67 -5.05
CA GLN A 46 2.57 -8.50 -3.88
C GLN A 46 3.95 -8.14 -3.30
N LYS A 47 4.99 -8.08 -4.15
CA LYS A 47 6.34 -7.66 -3.72
C LYS A 47 6.35 -6.27 -3.09
N ALA A 48 5.58 -5.33 -3.63
CA ALA A 48 5.47 -3.98 -3.09
C ALA A 48 4.83 -3.94 -1.69
N ILE A 49 3.77 -4.72 -1.44
CA ILE A 49 3.17 -4.82 -0.10
C ILE A 49 4.07 -5.54 0.89
N VAL A 50 4.78 -6.59 0.46
CA VAL A 50 5.80 -7.26 1.29
C VAL A 50 6.89 -6.26 1.68
N SER A 51 7.42 -5.49 0.73
CA SER A 51 8.42 -4.45 0.98
C SER A 51 7.91 -3.37 1.95
N LEU A 52 6.66 -2.90 1.79
CA LEU A 52 6.03 -1.98 2.75
C LEU A 52 5.91 -2.60 4.16
N SER A 53 5.53 -3.86 4.23
CA SER A 53 5.43 -4.60 5.50
C SER A 53 6.79 -4.66 6.20
N GLU A 54 7.85 -5.00 5.48
CA GLU A 54 9.21 -5.00 6.01
C GLU A 54 9.67 -3.60 6.44
N ILE A 55 9.36 -2.53 5.69
CA ILE A 55 9.68 -1.15 6.09
C ILE A 55 9.01 -0.78 7.43
N HIS A 56 7.76 -1.20 7.63
CA HIS A 56 7.05 -0.98 8.89
C HIS A 56 7.64 -1.82 10.04
N VAL A 57 8.16 -3.02 9.75
CA VAL A 57 8.92 -3.83 10.72
C VAL A 57 10.25 -3.15 11.08
N ASP A 58 11.04 -2.71 10.11
CA ASP A 58 12.29 -1.95 10.33
C ASP A 58 12.03 -0.72 11.21
N THR A 59 10.88 -0.06 11.04
CA THR A 59 10.50 1.10 11.87
C THR A 59 10.31 0.71 13.33
N LYS A 60 9.66 -0.42 13.60
CA LYS A 60 9.50 -0.96 14.96
C LYS A 60 10.85 -1.32 15.57
N GLU A 61 11.74 -1.91 14.79
CA GLU A 61 13.11 -2.23 15.21
C GLU A 61 13.91 -0.96 15.53
N LEU A 62 13.79 0.09 14.70
CA LEU A 62 14.40 1.39 14.97
C LEU A 62 13.88 2.01 16.28
N ILE A 63 12.56 2.01 16.51
CA ILE A 63 11.97 2.51 17.77
C ILE A 63 12.56 1.78 18.98
N THR A 64 12.72 0.46 18.87
CA THR A 64 13.30 -0.38 19.92
C THR A 64 14.79 -0.06 20.14
N ALA A 65 15.58 0.02 19.07
CA ALA A 65 17.00 0.32 19.13
C ALA A 65 17.32 1.74 19.60
N LEU A 66 16.41 2.69 19.37
CA LEU A 66 16.52 4.03 19.90
C LEU A 66 16.27 4.09 21.41
N GLU A 67 15.68 3.06 22.02
CA GLU A 67 15.21 3.09 23.42
C GLU A 67 14.45 4.40 23.70
N PHE A 68 13.52 4.73 22.80
CA PHE A 68 12.76 5.98 22.85
C PHE A 68 11.30 5.69 23.22
N PRO A 69 10.98 5.63 24.52
CA PRO A 69 9.66 5.20 24.97
C PRO A 69 8.59 6.20 24.52
N VAL A 70 7.38 5.68 24.31
CA VAL A 70 6.23 6.47 23.84
C VAL A 70 5.90 7.63 24.78
N SER A 71 6.19 7.50 26.09
CA SER A 71 6.04 8.59 27.08
C SER A 71 6.83 9.84 26.73
N ASP A 72 7.91 9.69 25.96
CA ASP A 72 8.80 10.79 25.59
C ASP A 72 8.41 11.39 24.22
N TRP A 73 7.38 10.84 23.57
CA TRP A 73 6.84 11.38 22.32
C TRP A 73 5.98 12.60 22.63
N ASP A 74 6.06 13.60 21.75
CA ASP A 74 5.19 14.78 21.85
C ASP A 74 3.76 14.39 21.48
N GLU A 75 2.77 14.93 22.20
CA GLU A 75 1.35 14.55 22.04
C GLU A 75 0.86 14.71 20.60
N LYS A 76 1.31 15.75 19.89
CA LYS A 76 0.92 15.95 18.48
C LYS A 76 1.46 14.84 17.59
N TRP A 77 2.60 14.25 17.93
CA TRP A 77 3.17 13.13 17.20
C TRP A 77 2.40 11.84 17.40
N ILE A 78 1.95 11.61 18.63
CA ILE A 78 1.05 10.51 18.94
C ILE A 78 -0.24 10.66 18.11
N ASP A 79 -0.84 11.85 18.11
CA ASP A 79 -2.04 12.13 17.31
C ASP A 79 -1.82 11.91 15.82
N VAL A 80 -0.72 12.44 15.27
CA VAL A 80 -0.37 12.27 13.85
C VAL A 80 -0.13 10.80 13.49
N TYR A 81 0.57 10.03 14.33
CA TYR A 81 0.78 8.60 14.10
C TYR A 81 -0.57 7.86 14.12
N LEU A 82 -1.40 8.12 15.12
CA LEU A 82 -2.70 7.48 15.26
C LEU A 82 -3.63 7.83 14.10
N ASP A 83 -3.71 9.08 13.66
CA ASP A 83 -4.49 9.50 12.50
C ASP A 83 -3.99 8.85 11.21
N ASN A 84 -2.67 8.87 10.96
CA ASN A 84 -2.07 8.23 9.79
C ASN A 84 -2.33 6.71 9.77
N SER A 85 -2.22 6.03 10.91
CA SER A 85 -2.45 4.59 11.00
C SER A 85 -3.89 4.20 10.66
N VAL A 86 -4.89 4.96 11.12
CA VAL A 86 -6.31 4.71 10.76
C VAL A 86 -6.53 4.91 9.26
N ARG A 87 -6.00 6.00 8.70
CA ARG A 87 -6.09 6.27 7.26
C ARG A 87 -5.46 5.14 6.42
N LEU A 88 -4.34 4.58 6.88
CA LEU A 88 -3.70 3.47 6.21
C LEU A 88 -4.53 2.17 6.30
N LEU A 89 -5.19 1.91 7.44
CA LEU A 89 -6.13 0.81 7.59
C LEU A 89 -7.37 0.96 6.68
N ASP A 90 -7.86 2.19 6.50
CA ASP A 90 -8.94 2.50 5.56
C ASP A 90 -8.53 2.24 4.11
N ILE A 91 -7.28 2.59 3.74
CA ILE A 91 -6.71 2.27 2.42
C ILE A 91 -6.62 0.75 2.21
N CYS A 92 -6.12 0.00 3.18
CA CYS A 92 -6.07 -1.45 3.11
C CYS A 92 -7.47 -2.04 2.93
N THR A 93 -8.45 -1.54 3.68
CA THR A 93 -9.86 -1.94 3.55
C THR A 93 -10.42 -1.64 2.15
N ALA A 94 -10.05 -0.50 1.55
CA ALA A 94 -10.43 -0.18 0.19
C ALA A 94 -9.82 -1.15 -0.83
N PHE A 95 -8.54 -1.52 -0.67
CA PHE A 95 -7.88 -2.52 -1.52
C PHE A 95 -8.46 -3.91 -1.35
N SER A 96 -8.65 -4.42 -0.13
CA SER A 96 -9.27 -5.74 0.10
C SER A 96 -10.71 -5.78 -0.47
N SER A 97 -11.45 -4.67 -0.34
CA SER A 97 -12.78 -4.54 -0.95
C SER A 97 -12.73 -4.59 -2.48
N GLU A 98 -11.71 -4.00 -3.09
CA GLU A 98 -11.54 -3.99 -4.54
C GLU A 98 -11.10 -5.35 -5.08
N ILE A 99 -10.14 -5.99 -4.41
CA ILE A 99 -9.70 -7.36 -4.71
C ILE A 99 -10.89 -8.32 -4.63
N THR A 100 -11.71 -8.22 -3.57
CA THR A 100 -12.92 -9.04 -3.42
C THR A 100 -13.91 -8.81 -4.55
N ARG A 101 -14.13 -7.54 -4.96
CA ARG A 101 -15.04 -7.19 -6.06
C ARG A 101 -14.56 -7.80 -7.39
N ILE A 102 -13.26 -7.72 -7.68
CA ILE A 102 -12.68 -8.30 -8.90
C ILE A 102 -12.79 -9.84 -8.85
N ASN A 103 -12.48 -10.46 -7.70
CA ASN A 103 -12.64 -11.91 -7.51
C ASN A 103 -14.09 -12.38 -7.71
N GLN A 104 -15.08 -11.62 -7.22
CA GLN A 104 -16.49 -11.91 -7.50
C GLN A 104 -16.83 -11.83 -8.99
N SER A 105 -16.19 -10.92 -9.74
CA SER A 105 -16.35 -10.85 -11.19
C SER A 105 -15.74 -12.07 -11.90
N ASN A 106 -14.66 -12.65 -11.36
CA ASN A 106 -14.01 -13.83 -11.95
C ASN A 106 -14.90 -15.07 -11.94
N LEU A 107 -15.93 -15.15 -11.08
CA LEU A 107 -16.91 -16.23 -11.11
C LEU A 107 -17.61 -16.35 -12.47
N PHE A 108 -17.87 -15.22 -13.16
CA PHE A 108 -18.46 -15.23 -14.49
C PHE A 108 -17.52 -15.84 -15.54
N LEU A 109 -16.22 -15.58 -15.40
CA LEU A 109 -15.20 -16.17 -16.26
C LEU A 109 -15.07 -17.67 -16.01
N SER A 110 -15.06 -18.09 -14.74
CA SER A 110 -15.03 -19.52 -14.37
C SER A 110 -16.26 -20.27 -14.90
N CYS A 111 -17.46 -19.67 -14.82
CA CYS A 111 -18.67 -20.23 -15.43
C CYS A 111 -18.53 -20.36 -16.95
N ALA A 112 -18.02 -19.32 -17.62
CA ALA A 112 -17.82 -19.34 -19.07
C ALA A 112 -16.84 -20.44 -19.50
N VAL A 113 -15.71 -20.57 -18.81
CA VAL A 113 -14.72 -21.63 -19.05
C VAL A 113 -15.36 -23.01 -18.87
N HIS A 114 -16.12 -23.21 -17.79
CA HIS A 114 -16.82 -24.48 -17.54
C HIS A 114 -17.81 -24.85 -18.66
N TYR A 115 -18.60 -23.88 -19.15
CA TYR A 115 -19.53 -24.13 -20.27
C TYR A 115 -18.81 -24.49 -21.57
N LEU A 116 -17.60 -23.97 -21.78
CA LEU A 116 -16.82 -24.21 -23.00
C LEU A 116 -16.03 -25.53 -22.94
N ASP A 117 -15.51 -25.89 -21.76
CA ASP A 117 -14.77 -27.14 -21.55
C ASP A 117 -15.65 -28.39 -21.74
N GLY A 118 -16.96 -28.27 -21.53
CA GLY A 118 -17.93 -29.35 -21.77
C GLY A 118 -18.08 -29.74 -23.25
N GLY A 119 -17.64 -28.89 -24.19
CA GLY A 119 -17.68 -29.15 -25.63
C GLY A 119 -19.09 -29.27 -26.24
N ASP A 120 -20.15 -29.05 -25.46
CA ASP A 120 -21.53 -29.03 -25.93
C ASP A 120 -21.87 -27.64 -26.48
N GLU A 121 -21.99 -27.53 -27.80
CA GLU A 121 -22.32 -26.28 -28.50
C GLU A 121 -23.62 -25.64 -27.99
N LYS A 122 -24.52 -26.41 -27.36
CA LYS A 122 -25.75 -25.88 -26.74
C LYS A 122 -25.48 -24.96 -25.55
N GLN A 123 -24.27 -25.02 -24.97
CA GLN A 123 -23.86 -24.21 -23.82
C GLN A 123 -23.12 -22.92 -24.23
N PHE A 124 -22.81 -22.77 -25.52
CA PHE A 124 -22.12 -21.58 -26.05
C PHE A 124 -22.88 -20.27 -25.85
N PRO A 125 -24.22 -20.21 -25.98
CA PRO A 125 -24.97 -19.00 -25.63
C PRO A 125 -24.79 -18.58 -24.16
N GLN A 126 -24.72 -19.53 -23.24
CA GLN A 126 -24.55 -19.33 -21.80
C GLN A 126 -23.12 -18.85 -21.49
N ALA A 127 -22.11 -19.42 -22.15
CA ALA A 127 -20.73 -18.95 -22.08
C ALA A 127 -20.63 -17.49 -22.54
N CYS A 128 -21.17 -17.17 -23.73
CA CYS A 128 -21.22 -15.81 -24.26
C CYS A 128 -21.95 -14.82 -23.34
N SER A 129 -23.09 -15.22 -22.74
CA SER A 129 -23.81 -14.38 -21.78
C SER A 129 -22.95 -14.08 -20.55
N SER A 130 -22.28 -15.10 -20.01
CA SER A 130 -21.41 -14.95 -18.83
C SER A 130 -20.22 -14.01 -19.12
N LEU A 131 -19.58 -14.15 -20.29
CA LEU A 131 -18.49 -13.27 -20.74
C LEU A 131 -18.96 -11.82 -20.95
N LYS A 132 -20.15 -11.63 -21.52
CA LYS A 132 -20.74 -10.29 -21.70
C LYS A 132 -21.07 -9.62 -20.37
N GLU A 133 -21.48 -10.39 -19.36
CA GLU A 133 -21.75 -9.89 -18.01
C GLU A 133 -20.48 -9.54 -17.22
N TRP A 134 -19.37 -10.24 -17.47
CA TRP A 134 -18.10 -9.97 -16.80
C TRP A 134 -17.58 -8.55 -17.06
N GLY A 135 -17.56 -8.13 -18.32
CA GLY A 135 -16.94 -6.85 -18.74
C GLY A 135 -17.48 -5.62 -18.00
N PRO A 136 -18.80 -5.38 -17.95
CA PRO A 136 -19.37 -4.28 -17.18
C PRO A 136 -19.06 -4.38 -15.68
N ARG A 137 -19.09 -5.59 -15.11
CA ARG A 137 -18.86 -5.80 -13.67
C ARG A 137 -17.44 -5.49 -13.25
N VAL A 138 -16.44 -5.89 -14.04
CA VAL A 138 -15.04 -5.58 -13.69
C VAL A 138 -14.74 -4.08 -13.81
N ARG A 139 -15.43 -3.37 -14.72
CA ARG A 139 -15.35 -1.91 -14.89
C ARG A 139 -16.17 -1.10 -13.88
N CYS A 140 -17.06 -1.73 -13.10
CA CYS A 140 -17.83 -1.00 -12.09
C CYS A 140 -16.88 -0.35 -11.07
N GLN A 141 -16.96 0.96 -10.93
CA GLN A 141 -16.16 1.69 -9.95
C GLN A 141 -16.55 1.32 -8.53
N ASN A 142 -15.55 1.08 -7.70
CA ASN A 142 -15.74 0.89 -6.28
C ASN A 142 -15.70 2.25 -5.57
N PRO A 143 -16.79 2.66 -4.89
CA PRO A 143 -16.85 3.95 -4.21
C PRO A 143 -15.81 4.07 -3.09
N ARG A 144 -15.36 2.96 -2.50
CA ARG A 144 -14.29 2.97 -1.49
C ARG A 144 -12.94 3.32 -2.10
N LEU A 145 -12.70 2.94 -3.36
CA LEU A 145 -11.48 3.30 -4.08
C LEU A 145 -11.46 4.80 -4.44
N GLY A 146 -12.63 5.39 -4.74
CA GLY A 146 -12.76 6.84 -4.87
C GLY A 146 -12.32 7.58 -3.59
N ARG A 147 -12.83 7.15 -2.44
CA ARG A 147 -12.43 7.71 -1.12
C ARG A 147 -10.94 7.48 -0.81
N CYS A 148 -10.33 6.42 -1.34
CA CYS A 148 -8.90 6.15 -1.18
C CYS A 148 -8.04 7.31 -1.71
N PHE A 149 -8.42 7.93 -2.82
CA PHE A 149 -7.69 9.10 -3.36
C PHE A 149 -7.79 10.32 -2.44
N ASP A 150 -8.97 10.57 -1.85
CA ASP A 150 -9.14 11.65 -0.88
C ASP A 150 -8.26 11.46 0.35
N ILE A 151 -8.20 10.22 0.86
CA ILE A 151 -7.32 9.86 1.99
C ILE A 151 -5.85 10.08 1.61
N LEU A 152 -5.42 9.61 0.43
CA LEU A 152 -4.04 9.77 -0.05
C LEU A 152 -3.64 11.23 -0.25
N ASN A 153 -4.56 12.07 -0.74
CA ASN A 153 -4.35 13.52 -0.87
C ASN A 153 -4.17 14.15 0.52
N SER A 154 -5.04 13.83 1.47
CA SER A 154 -4.93 14.31 2.85
C SER A 154 -3.63 13.85 3.55
N LEU A 155 -3.19 12.62 3.30
CA LEU A 155 -1.91 12.11 3.80
C LEU A 155 -0.73 12.86 3.19
N THR A 156 -0.81 13.22 1.90
CA THR A 156 0.20 14.04 1.22
C THR A 156 0.28 15.45 1.80
N GLU A 157 -0.86 16.09 2.03
CA GLU A 157 -0.93 17.44 2.61
C GLU A 157 -0.36 17.50 4.04
N SER A 158 -0.49 16.41 4.79
CA SER A 158 0.03 16.26 6.15
C SER A 158 1.44 15.65 6.24
N LEU A 159 2.16 15.52 5.12
CA LEU A 159 3.56 15.05 5.11
C LEU A 159 4.49 15.95 5.92
N ASN A 160 4.18 17.25 5.98
CA ASN A 160 4.95 18.22 6.75
C ASN A 160 4.90 17.87 8.25
N LEU A 161 6.06 17.44 8.75
CA LEU A 161 6.23 16.97 10.12
C LEU A 161 6.13 18.14 11.13
N PRO A 162 5.29 18.06 12.19
CA PRO A 162 5.31 19.06 13.25
C PRO A 162 6.69 19.16 13.92
N LYS A 163 7.26 20.37 14.01
CA LYS A 163 8.58 20.56 14.63
C LYS A 163 8.61 19.99 16.06
N ILE A 164 9.39 18.93 16.28
CA ILE A 164 9.62 18.36 17.62
C ILE A 164 10.40 19.36 18.47
N LYS A 165 9.93 19.60 19.69
CA LYS A 165 10.75 20.20 20.73
C LYS A 165 11.77 19.18 21.26
N ASN A 166 13.04 19.46 21.01
CA ASN A 166 14.20 19.09 21.85
C ASN A 166 14.62 17.61 22.06
N SER A 167 14.03 16.60 21.39
CA SER A 167 14.57 15.20 21.46
C SER A 167 15.46 14.85 20.27
N VAL A 168 16.72 14.45 20.56
CA VAL A 168 17.68 13.98 19.54
C VAL A 168 17.26 12.63 18.95
N LYS A 169 16.78 11.69 19.78
CA LYS A 169 16.21 10.40 19.37
C LYS A 169 14.93 10.61 18.54
N GLY A 170 14.08 11.54 18.97
CA GLY A 170 12.87 11.93 18.25
C GLY A 170 13.18 12.45 16.84
N LYS A 171 14.23 13.26 16.67
CA LYS A 171 14.67 13.71 15.32
C LYS A 171 15.02 12.54 14.40
N VAL A 172 15.75 11.54 14.92
CA VAL A 172 16.12 10.33 14.15
C VAL A 172 14.88 9.54 13.73
N LEU A 173 13.99 9.25 14.69
CA LEU A 173 12.75 8.55 14.40
C LEU A 173 11.91 9.31 13.36
N MET A 174 11.88 10.64 13.45
CA MET A 174 11.06 11.42 12.55
C MET A 174 11.55 11.45 11.12
N GLN A 175 12.86 11.52 10.96
CA GLN A 175 13.49 11.43 9.66
C GLN A 175 13.18 10.07 9.01
N ALA A 176 13.29 8.98 9.77
CA ALA A 176 12.91 7.64 9.31
C ALA A 176 11.43 7.58 8.91
N MET A 177 10.52 8.04 9.78
CA MET A 177 9.09 8.05 9.54
C MET A 177 8.67 8.89 8.33
N TYR A 178 9.38 9.98 8.03
CA TYR A 178 9.14 10.76 6.81
C TYR A 178 9.31 9.89 5.55
N GLY A 179 10.42 9.15 5.47
CA GLY A 179 10.67 8.22 4.36
C GLY A 179 9.59 7.14 4.27
N VAL A 180 9.22 6.52 5.40
CA VAL A 180 8.14 5.51 5.42
C VAL A 180 6.82 6.06 4.92
N ARG A 181 6.42 7.26 5.36
CA ARG A 181 5.16 7.90 4.91
C ARG A 181 5.20 8.19 3.42
N MET A 182 6.29 8.75 2.90
CA MET A 182 6.46 9.05 1.48
C MET A 182 6.31 7.80 0.61
N VAL A 183 7.02 6.74 0.97
CA VAL A 183 7.00 5.47 0.23
C VAL A 183 5.63 4.82 0.29
N THR A 184 5.03 4.77 1.47
CA THR A 184 3.69 4.17 1.67
C THR A 184 2.64 4.90 0.85
N ILE A 185 2.58 6.22 0.93
CA ILE A 185 1.61 7.03 0.16
C ILE A 185 1.78 6.80 -1.34
N PHE A 186 3.03 6.81 -1.82
CA PHE A 186 3.30 6.63 -3.24
C PHE A 186 2.89 5.24 -3.74
N ILE A 187 3.29 4.17 -3.06
CA ILE A 187 2.92 2.80 -3.44
C ILE A 187 1.40 2.59 -3.37
N CYS A 188 0.73 3.06 -2.32
CA CYS A 188 -0.72 3.01 -2.23
C CYS A 188 -1.39 3.81 -3.37
N ARG A 189 -0.82 4.95 -3.78
CA ARG A 189 -1.33 5.71 -4.93
C ARG A 189 -1.17 4.95 -6.24
N VAL A 190 -0.03 4.30 -6.47
CA VAL A 190 0.17 3.41 -7.63
C VAL A 190 -0.91 2.33 -7.66
N PHE A 191 -1.20 1.69 -6.52
CA PHE A 191 -2.23 0.66 -6.44
C PHE A 191 -3.62 1.20 -6.74
N ALA A 192 -3.99 2.34 -6.15
CA ALA A 192 -5.29 2.97 -6.37
C ALA A 192 -5.48 3.35 -7.85
N VAL A 193 -4.44 3.85 -8.51
CA VAL A 193 -4.47 4.15 -9.95
C VAL A 193 -4.55 2.87 -10.78
N SER A 194 -3.81 1.81 -10.42
CA SER A 194 -3.85 0.53 -11.14
C SER A 194 -5.24 -0.12 -11.12
N PHE A 195 -5.93 -0.06 -9.99
CA PHE A 195 -7.29 -0.59 -9.86
C PHE A 195 -8.35 0.32 -10.50
N SER A 196 -8.21 1.64 -10.41
CA SER A 196 -9.24 2.58 -10.88
C SER A 196 -9.13 2.93 -12.37
N GLY A 197 -7.95 2.84 -12.97
CA GLY A 197 -7.71 3.37 -14.31
C GLY A 197 -7.45 4.88 -14.36
N CYS A 198 -7.54 5.61 -13.24
CA CYS A 198 -7.49 7.07 -13.22
C CYS A 198 -6.05 7.59 -13.07
N VAL A 199 -5.27 7.57 -14.16
CA VAL A 199 -3.86 8.00 -14.18
C VAL A 199 -3.65 9.46 -13.78
N GLU A 200 -4.67 10.29 -13.92
CA GLU A 200 -4.65 11.71 -13.53
C GLU A 200 -4.42 11.89 -12.03
N ASN A 201 -4.76 10.87 -11.23
CA ASN A 201 -4.53 10.87 -9.78
C ASN A 201 -3.11 10.44 -9.38
N LEU A 202 -2.26 10.07 -10.34
CA LEU A 202 -0.86 9.75 -10.10
C LEU A 202 -0.04 11.05 -9.95
N LYS A 203 -0.12 11.65 -8.75
CA LYS A 203 0.69 12.82 -8.41
C LYS A 203 2.07 12.39 -7.90
N GLU A 204 3.09 13.02 -8.48
CA GLU A 204 4.48 12.93 -8.03
C GLU A 204 4.63 13.62 -6.66
N LEU A 205 5.41 13.01 -5.77
CA LEU A 205 5.76 13.60 -4.48
C LEU A 205 7.22 14.06 -4.53
N GLU A 206 7.45 15.31 -4.15
CA GLU A 206 8.79 15.87 -4.07
C GLU A 206 9.38 15.65 -2.68
N VAL A 207 10.64 15.22 -2.64
CA VAL A 207 11.39 15.08 -1.40
C VAL A 207 11.90 16.47 -1.00
N SER A 208 11.50 16.94 0.19
CA SER A 208 11.83 18.30 0.63
C SER A 208 13.31 18.51 0.97
N GLU A 209 14.07 17.43 1.16
CA GLU A 209 15.49 17.49 1.53
C GLU A 209 16.32 16.46 0.75
N THR A 210 17.40 16.91 0.12
CA THR A 210 18.26 16.08 -0.74
C THR A 210 19.30 15.27 0.02
N SER A 211 19.33 15.36 1.36
CA SER A 211 20.35 14.73 2.21
C SER A 211 20.04 13.26 2.57
N PHE A 212 18.82 12.77 2.32
CA PHE A 212 18.40 11.42 2.68
C PHE A 212 19.00 10.35 1.76
N LEU A 213 19.53 9.26 2.33
CA LEU A 213 20.19 8.21 1.53
C LEU A 213 19.22 7.42 0.63
N TRP A 214 17.93 7.45 0.93
CA TRP A 214 16.88 6.80 0.15
C TRP A 214 16.29 7.69 -0.95
N ALA A 215 16.58 9.00 -0.96
CA ALA A 215 15.93 9.97 -1.86
C ALA A 215 16.13 9.63 -3.34
N ASP A 216 17.35 9.29 -3.76
CA ASP A 216 17.64 8.90 -5.15
C ASP A 216 16.94 7.60 -5.54
N ALA A 217 16.92 6.61 -4.65
CA ALA A 217 16.23 5.35 -4.90
C ALA A 217 14.72 5.57 -5.06
N TYR A 218 14.14 6.43 -4.23
CA TYR A 218 12.74 6.84 -4.33
C TYR A 218 12.44 7.58 -5.62
N ALA A 219 13.23 8.59 -5.96
CA ALA A 219 13.05 9.38 -7.19
C ALA A 219 13.13 8.49 -8.44
N ASN A 220 14.08 7.54 -8.46
CA ASN A 220 14.19 6.57 -9.55
C ASN A 220 12.96 5.67 -9.67
N LEU A 221 12.48 5.11 -8.54
CA LEU A 221 11.28 4.28 -8.53
C LEU A 221 10.03 5.08 -8.96
N GLN A 222 9.87 6.31 -8.44
CA GLN A 222 8.75 7.19 -8.77
C GLN A 222 8.73 7.53 -10.25
N ASN A 223 9.87 7.97 -10.80
CA ASN A 223 10.00 8.33 -12.20
C ASN A 223 9.75 7.13 -13.11
N PHE A 224 10.29 5.96 -12.74
CA PHE A 224 10.06 4.72 -13.48
C PHE A 224 8.56 4.39 -13.52
N LEU A 225 7.92 4.18 -12.37
CA LEU A 225 6.50 3.76 -12.35
C LEU A 225 5.59 4.82 -12.97
N THR A 226 5.85 6.10 -12.74
CA THR A 226 5.05 7.18 -13.32
C THR A 226 5.15 7.21 -14.84
N ARG A 227 6.35 7.04 -15.39
CA ARG A 227 6.56 6.95 -16.84
C ARG A 227 5.84 5.74 -17.42
N GLU A 228 6.01 4.57 -16.83
CA GLU A 228 5.41 3.34 -17.34
C GLU A 228 3.88 3.40 -17.26
N MET A 229 3.29 3.86 -16.16
CA MET A 229 1.84 4.05 -16.05
C MET A 229 1.32 5.02 -17.11
N LYS A 230 1.95 6.19 -17.27
CA LYS A 230 1.56 7.16 -18.31
C LYS A 230 1.64 6.54 -19.71
N ALA A 231 2.66 5.73 -20.00
CA ALA A 231 2.80 5.03 -21.28
C ALA A 231 1.67 4.00 -21.51
N LEU A 232 1.32 3.21 -20.48
CA LEU A 232 0.25 2.21 -20.55
C LEU A 232 -1.12 2.83 -20.87
N TYR A 233 -1.43 4.01 -20.32
CA TYR A 233 -2.70 4.70 -20.56
C TYR A 233 -2.70 5.58 -21.82
N SER A 234 -1.55 6.08 -22.27
CA SER A 234 -1.45 6.90 -23.48
C SER A 234 -1.68 6.11 -24.78
N GLY A 235 -1.53 4.79 -24.75
CA GLY A 235 -1.72 3.91 -25.90
C GLY A 235 -3.16 3.71 -26.36
N GLY A 236 -4.15 4.31 -25.68
CA GLY A 236 -5.57 4.33 -26.07
C GLY A 236 -6.31 2.97 -26.06
N GLY A 237 -5.61 1.85 -25.91
CA GLY A 237 -6.16 0.50 -26.05
C GLY A 237 -6.34 -0.29 -24.75
N ARG A 238 -5.66 0.08 -23.66
CA ARG A 238 -5.76 -0.64 -22.38
C ARG A 238 -6.91 -0.10 -21.53
N ALA A 239 -7.72 -1.01 -21.00
CA ALA A 239 -8.78 -0.65 -20.05
C ALA A 239 -8.27 -0.53 -18.60
N THR A 240 -7.08 -1.06 -18.33
CA THR A 240 -6.45 -1.09 -17.01
C THR A 240 -4.92 -1.14 -17.14
N ALA A 241 -4.20 -0.63 -16.14
CA ALA A 241 -2.76 -0.86 -16.01
C ALA A 241 -2.41 -2.28 -15.57
N LEU A 242 -3.35 -3.01 -14.95
CA LEU A 242 -3.09 -4.34 -14.40
C LEU A 242 -2.96 -5.39 -15.52
N LYS A 243 -1.75 -5.92 -15.70
CA LYS A 243 -1.41 -6.83 -16.80
C LYS A 243 -2.31 -8.05 -16.86
N GLU A 244 -2.49 -8.76 -15.74
CA GLU A 244 -3.24 -10.02 -15.72
C GLU A 244 -4.72 -9.79 -16.06
N LEU A 245 -5.29 -8.66 -15.66
CA LEU A 245 -6.68 -8.33 -15.99
C LEU A 245 -6.82 -7.94 -17.47
N GLU A 246 -5.84 -7.25 -18.03
CA GLU A 246 -5.79 -6.92 -19.45
C GLU A 246 -5.63 -8.18 -20.32
N ASP A 247 -4.80 -9.14 -19.90
CA ASP A 247 -4.64 -10.43 -20.58
C ASP A 247 -5.96 -11.22 -20.60
N VAL A 248 -6.72 -11.22 -19.49
CA VAL A 248 -8.07 -11.79 -19.44
C VAL A 248 -8.99 -11.07 -20.43
N ARG A 249 -8.99 -9.73 -20.44
CA ARG A 249 -9.84 -8.94 -21.37
C ARG A 249 -9.58 -9.30 -22.82
N VAL A 250 -8.30 -9.34 -23.22
CA VAL A 250 -7.88 -9.71 -24.58
C VAL A 250 -8.33 -11.14 -24.94
N SER A 251 -8.22 -12.08 -24.01
CA SER A 251 -8.72 -13.45 -24.21
C SER A 251 -10.24 -13.49 -24.41
N VAL A 252 -11.00 -12.73 -23.60
CA VAL A 252 -12.46 -12.64 -23.73
C VAL A 252 -12.88 -12.03 -25.07
N GLU A 253 -12.20 -10.96 -25.51
CA GLU A 253 -12.48 -10.27 -26.78
C GLU A 253 -12.18 -11.14 -28.00
N ARG A 254 -11.14 -12.00 -27.91
CA ARG A 254 -10.82 -12.97 -28.96
C ARG A 254 -11.82 -14.12 -29.01
N LEU A 255 -12.28 -14.57 -27.85
CA LEU A 255 -13.13 -15.76 -27.72
C LEU A 255 -14.58 -15.52 -28.16
N CYS A 256 -15.15 -14.34 -27.86
CA CYS A 256 -16.55 -14.05 -28.15
C CYS A 256 -16.93 -14.19 -29.64
N PRO A 257 -16.16 -13.70 -30.63
CA PRO A 257 -16.43 -13.91 -32.05
C PRO A 257 -16.34 -15.38 -32.47
N VAL A 258 -15.33 -16.12 -31.99
CA VAL A 258 -15.11 -17.53 -32.35
C VAL A 258 -16.30 -18.40 -31.91
N ILE A 259 -16.90 -18.09 -30.76
CA ILE A 259 -18.11 -18.78 -30.29
C ILE A 259 -19.29 -18.54 -31.23
N LEU A 260 -19.43 -17.32 -31.78
CA LEU A 260 -20.54 -16.95 -32.67
C LEU A 260 -20.38 -17.54 -34.08
N ASP A 261 -19.14 -17.68 -34.54
CA ASP A 261 -18.82 -18.19 -35.88
C ASP A 261 -18.68 -19.72 -35.93
N GLY A 262 -18.84 -20.43 -34.80
CA GLY A 262 -18.72 -21.89 -34.72
C GLY A 262 -17.30 -22.39 -34.98
N GLY A 263 -16.29 -21.57 -34.66
CA GLY A 263 -14.88 -21.90 -34.87
C GLY A 263 -14.33 -22.95 -33.89
N ALA A 264 -13.10 -23.39 -34.12
CA ALA A 264 -12.41 -24.27 -33.18
C ALA A 264 -12.07 -23.50 -31.90
N LEU A 265 -12.70 -23.85 -30.77
CA LEU A 265 -12.61 -23.09 -29.50
C LEU A 265 -11.56 -23.61 -28.52
N ARG A 266 -10.90 -24.73 -28.83
CA ARG A 266 -10.08 -25.46 -27.86
C ARG A 266 -8.85 -24.67 -27.40
N HIS A 267 -8.24 -23.90 -28.29
CA HIS A 267 -7.06 -23.10 -27.96
C HIS A 267 -7.43 -21.86 -27.15
N GLU A 268 -8.45 -21.14 -27.60
CA GLU A 268 -8.95 -19.89 -27.02
C GLU A 268 -9.56 -20.12 -25.64
N THR A 269 -10.27 -21.24 -25.45
CA THR A 269 -10.80 -21.65 -24.14
C THR A 269 -9.67 -21.98 -23.18
N SER A 270 -8.66 -22.73 -23.62
CA SER A 270 -7.45 -23.02 -22.83
C SER A 270 -6.69 -21.74 -22.44
N ASP A 271 -6.54 -20.79 -23.36
CA ASP A 271 -5.89 -19.51 -23.10
C ASP A 271 -6.66 -18.67 -22.08
N LEU A 272 -7.99 -18.61 -22.21
CA LEU A 272 -8.85 -17.95 -21.23
C LEU A 272 -8.71 -18.64 -19.86
N ALA A 273 -8.82 -19.96 -19.79
CA ALA A 273 -8.72 -20.71 -18.54
C ALA A 273 -7.41 -20.42 -17.79
N LYS A 274 -6.27 -20.47 -18.50
CA LYS A 274 -4.95 -20.14 -17.93
C LYS A 274 -4.87 -18.69 -17.46
N SER A 275 -5.43 -17.75 -18.22
CA SER A 275 -5.42 -16.33 -17.86
C SER A 275 -6.27 -16.07 -16.61
N VAL A 276 -7.46 -16.68 -16.52
CA VAL A 276 -8.37 -16.60 -15.38
C VAL A 276 -7.76 -17.19 -14.12
N GLU A 277 -7.12 -18.36 -14.22
CA GLU A 277 -6.45 -19.03 -13.11
C GLU A 277 -5.30 -18.18 -12.56
N ARG A 278 -4.44 -17.67 -13.45
CA ARG A 278 -3.32 -16.78 -13.09
C ARG A 278 -3.83 -15.50 -12.44
N HIS A 279 -4.86 -14.88 -13.01
CA HIS A 279 -5.46 -13.65 -12.47
C HIS A 279 -6.06 -13.87 -11.07
N SER A 280 -6.82 -14.95 -10.88
CA SER A 280 -7.47 -15.27 -9.60
C SER A 280 -6.43 -15.62 -8.53
N THR A 281 -5.45 -16.47 -8.86
CA THR A 281 -4.36 -16.83 -7.94
C THR A 281 -3.53 -15.59 -7.54
N GLY A 282 -3.24 -14.71 -8.50
CA GLY A 282 -2.53 -13.46 -8.25
C GLY A 282 -3.30 -12.50 -7.34
N LEU A 283 -4.62 -12.40 -7.50
CA LEU A 283 -5.49 -11.56 -6.66
C LEU A 283 -5.60 -12.12 -5.24
N ASP A 284 -5.74 -13.43 -5.09
CA ASP A 284 -5.77 -14.08 -3.78
C ASP A 284 -4.45 -13.90 -3.04
N GLY A 285 -3.31 -14.02 -3.75
CA GLY A 285 -2.00 -13.72 -3.21
C GLY A 285 -1.90 -12.27 -2.75
N LEU A 286 -2.33 -11.32 -3.60
CA LEU A 286 -2.33 -9.90 -3.26
C LEU A 286 -3.22 -9.59 -2.05
N GLY A 287 -4.40 -10.21 -1.97
CA GLY A 287 -5.30 -10.06 -0.83
C GLY A 287 -4.66 -10.48 0.48
N LYS A 288 -3.95 -11.63 0.49
CA LYS A 288 -3.20 -12.11 1.67
C LYS A 288 -2.12 -11.12 2.09
N GLU A 289 -1.36 -10.57 1.14
CA GLU A 289 -0.32 -9.59 1.47
C GLU A 289 -0.92 -8.29 2.04
N VAL A 290 -2.02 -7.79 1.46
CA VAL A 290 -2.73 -6.61 1.97
C VAL A 290 -3.27 -6.86 3.39
N ASP A 291 -3.84 -8.03 3.64
CA ASP A 291 -4.32 -8.40 4.97
C ASP A 291 -3.16 -8.52 5.98
N GLY A 292 -2.02 -9.08 5.56
CA GLY A 292 -0.79 -9.13 6.37
C GLY A 292 -0.28 -7.73 6.74
N PHE A 293 -0.24 -6.83 5.77
CA PHE A 293 0.13 -5.43 5.99
C PHE A 293 -0.86 -4.71 6.93
N PHE A 294 -2.17 -4.94 6.75
CA PHE A 294 -3.20 -4.43 7.66
C PHE A 294 -2.92 -4.85 9.11
N GLN A 295 -2.59 -6.13 9.35
CA GLN A 295 -2.28 -6.63 10.69
C GLN A 295 -1.02 -5.99 11.28
N ILE A 296 0.01 -5.72 10.47
CA ILE A 296 1.22 -5.03 10.92
C ILE A 296 0.90 -3.59 11.38
N VAL A 297 0.12 -2.85 10.57
CA VAL A 297 -0.29 -1.47 10.89
C VAL A 297 -1.15 -1.45 12.15
N LEU A 298 -2.14 -2.36 12.26
CA LEU A 298 -3.01 -2.47 13.42
C LEU A 298 -2.21 -2.82 14.68
N SER A 299 -1.30 -3.79 14.60
CA SER A 299 -0.45 -4.19 15.73
C SER A 299 0.45 -3.05 16.21
N GLY A 300 1.02 -2.26 15.29
CA GLY A 300 1.81 -1.08 15.63
C GLY A 300 0.99 -0.03 16.37
N ARG A 301 -0.24 0.24 15.90
CA ARG A 301 -1.19 1.13 16.56
C ARG A 301 -1.57 0.64 17.95
N ASP A 302 -1.93 -0.63 18.09
CA ASP A 302 -2.34 -1.19 19.38
C ASP A 302 -1.19 -1.19 20.38
N ALA A 303 0.03 -1.49 19.94
CA ALA A 303 1.22 -1.38 20.77
C ALA A 303 1.43 0.05 21.27
N LEU A 304 1.25 1.07 20.42
CA LEU A 304 1.33 2.48 20.85
C LEU A 304 0.28 2.80 21.92
N LEU A 305 -0.98 2.40 21.69
CA LEU A 305 -2.08 2.65 22.62
C LEU A 305 -1.89 1.94 23.97
N CYS A 306 -1.37 0.70 23.96
CA CYS A 306 -1.02 -0.03 25.18
C CYS A 306 0.06 0.70 25.99
N ASN A 307 1.12 1.18 25.34
CA ASN A 307 2.19 1.91 26.01
C ASN A 307 1.71 3.22 26.65
N LEU A 308 0.76 3.93 26.02
CA LEU A 308 0.17 5.15 26.58
C LEU A 308 -0.65 4.89 27.85
N ARG A 309 -1.36 3.75 27.92
CA ARG A 309 -2.15 3.36 29.11
C ARG A 309 -1.25 3.05 30.30
N VAL A 310 -0.18 2.28 30.07
CA VAL A 310 0.78 1.92 31.13
C VAL A 310 1.51 3.15 31.67
N GLY A 311 1.87 4.11 30.80
CA GLY A 311 2.49 5.37 31.24
C GLY A 311 1.57 6.25 32.10
N GLY A 312 0.24 6.17 31.90
CA GLY A 312 -0.76 6.90 32.67
C GLY A 312 -0.99 6.36 34.08
N GLU A 313 -0.80 5.06 34.31
CA GLU A 313 -1.02 4.42 35.62
C GLU A 313 0.10 4.72 36.63
N SER A 314 1.28 5.15 36.18
CA SER A 314 2.37 5.63 37.03
C SER A 314 2.17 7.05 37.62
N GLY A 315 1.07 7.73 37.30
CA GLY A 315 0.75 9.10 37.71
C GLY A 315 -0.22 9.24 38.89
N SER A 316 0.25 8.94 40.11
CA SER A 316 -0.35 9.25 41.44
C SER A 316 -1.51 8.36 41.94
N PRO A 317 -1.54 8.02 43.26
CA PRO A 317 -1.86 9.02 44.29
C PRO A 317 -1.04 8.91 45.59
N THR A 318 -0.42 10.01 46.04
CA THR A 318 -0.01 10.13 47.46
C THR A 318 -0.83 11.23 48.12
N GLN A 319 -1.87 10.75 48.82
CA GLN A 319 -2.59 11.29 49.96
C GLN A 319 -2.19 12.68 50.49
N LYS A 320 -3.20 13.56 50.51
CA LYS A 320 -3.31 14.68 51.46
C LYS A 320 -3.14 14.17 52.89
N SER A 321 -2.11 14.64 53.59
CA SER A 321 -2.05 14.56 55.05
C SER A 321 -3.01 15.58 55.66
N SER A 322 -4.18 15.12 56.10
CA SER A 322 -5.04 15.84 57.03
C SER A 322 -4.35 15.92 58.41
N GLY A 323 -4.38 17.11 59.01
CA GLY A 323 -3.65 17.42 60.23
C GLY A 323 -4.04 16.64 61.47
N LEU A 324 -3.08 16.51 62.38
CA LEU A 324 -3.33 16.31 63.80
C LEU A 324 -2.77 17.51 64.58
N ALA A 325 -3.61 17.99 65.48
CA ALA A 325 -3.39 19.11 66.37
C ALA A 325 -2.40 18.78 67.49
N THR A 326 -1.58 19.76 67.86
CA THR A 326 -1.15 20.05 69.25
C THR A 326 -0.69 21.51 69.21
N VAL A 327 -1.11 22.42 70.08
CA VAL A 327 -0.53 22.64 71.42
C VAL A 327 -1.37 23.67 72.19
N ARG A 328 -1.63 23.32 73.46
CA ARG A 328 -2.05 24.11 74.64
C ARG A 328 -3.50 24.56 74.76
#